data_AF-A0A0F9EZ68-F1
#
_entry.id   AF-A0A0F9EZ68-F1
#
_cell.length_a   1.000
_cell.length_b   1.000
_cell.length_c   1.000
_cell.angle_alpha   90.00
_cell.angle_beta   90.00
_cell.angle_gamma   90.00
#
_symmetry.space_group_name_H-M   'P 1'
#
loop_
_entity.id
_entity.type
_entity.pdbx_description
1 polymer ?
#
loop_
_entity_poly.entity_id
_entity_poly.type
_entity_poly.pdbx_seq_one_letter_code
_entity_poly.pdbx_strand_id
1 'polypeptide(L)'
;MNRRNVICCLVTLRKHWFKHYPGKRRYVHCRICGVLPKGQWAELQRLRGRFMHKLWKWLIVCALLSLLLLIQGCQDGMSLRFSPTEAQRQNSEMTYELAKTVHAGGADAGSIATVQLVAGTEASLMYTGRSKTPVDVSQFPTVNAQAKDDAAERPNIEEASNAALELGLGVLTLFGGAASVKLASSLRRMHGKAKAFQEVVSKNQMFKRMATPEMVEMFKTANKKQSAATRVLVAEAKVVDGNRIAAFTG
;
A
#
# COMPACT_ATOMS: atom_id res chain seq x y z
N MET A 1 4.07 -5.64 -43.49
CA MET A 1 5.07 -5.28 -42.46
C MET A 1 4.70 -5.99 -41.16
N ASN A 2 5.61 -6.82 -40.61
CA ASN A 2 5.39 -7.49 -39.34
C ASN A 2 5.30 -6.46 -38.20
N ARG A 3 4.34 -6.60 -37.26
CA ARG A 3 4.07 -5.61 -36.18
C ARG A 3 5.31 -5.27 -35.35
N ARG A 4 6.27 -6.20 -35.24
CA ARG A 4 7.56 -5.99 -34.55
C ARG A 4 8.44 -4.92 -35.21
N ASN A 5 8.45 -4.82 -36.54
CA ASN A 5 9.28 -3.84 -37.26
C ASN A 5 8.74 -2.41 -37.14
N VAL A 6 7.42 -2.26 -36.94
CA VAL A 6 6.77 -0.94 -36.80
C VAL A 6 7.12 -0.28 -35.47
N ILE A 7 7.20 -1.05 -34.38
CA ILE A 7 7.53 -0.54 -33.05
C ILE A 7 8.99 -0.06 -32.98
N CYS A 8 9.92 -0.81 -33.59
CA CYS A 8 11.35 -0.48 -33.58
C CYS A 8 11.63 0.87 -34.29
N CYS A 9 10.96 1.12 -35.41
CA CYS A 9 11.10 2.36 -36.20
C CYS A 9 10.45 3.59 -35.48
N LEU A 10 9.43 3.40 -34.61
CA LEU A 10 8.79 4.50 -33.85
C LEU A 10 9.65 5.06 -32.70
N VAL A 11 10.47 4.21 -32.06
CA VAL A 11 11.30 4.62 -30.91
C VAL A 11 12.56 5.39 -31.35
N THR A 12 13.10 5.09 -32.53
CA THR A 12 14.33 5.73 -33.05
C THR A 12 14.09 7.10 -33.70
N LEU A 13 12.85 7.40 -34.10
CA LEU A 13 12.49 8.64 -34.79
C LEU A 13 12.61 9.92 -33.94
N ARG A 14 12.84 9.80 -32.63
CA ARG A 14 12.94 10.96 -31.72
C ARG A 14 14.31 11.64 -31.73
N LYS A 15 15.38 11.01 -32.26
CA LYS A 15 16.77 11.48 -32.10
C LYS A 15 17.51 11.91 -33.37
N HIS A 16 16.98 11.76 -34.57
CA HIS A 16 17.69 12.18 -35.79
C HIS A 16 16.94 13.28 -36.55
N TRP A 17 17.47 14.50 -36.38
CA TRP A 17 17.12 15.68 -37.15
C TRP A 17 17.36 15.44 -38.65
N PHE A 18 16.37 15.85 -39.45
CA PHE A 18 16.46 15.86 -40.90
C PHE A 18 17.53 16.86 -41.36
N LYS A 19 18.71 16.38 -41.77
CA LYS A 19 19.62 17.20 -42.59
C LYS A 19 19.02 17.32 -43.99
N HIS A 20 18.57 18.52 -44.34
CA HIS A 20 18.01 18.82 -45.64
C HIS A 20 19.12 18.94 -46.68
N TYR A 21 19.20 18.02 -47.64
CA TYR A 21 20.08 18.15 -48.81
C TYR A 21 19.27 18.64 -50.01
N PRO A 22 19.60 19.79 -50.63
CA PRO A 22 18.95 20.26 -51.85
C PRO A 22 19.41 19.42 -53.05
N GLY A 23 18.47 19.07 -53.94
CA GLY A 23 18.79 18.54 -55.28
C GLY A 23 18.68 17.03 -55.53
N LYS A 24 18.42 16.19 -54.52
CA LYS A 24 18.18 14.73 -54.73
C LYS A 24 16.81 14.30 -54.21
N ARG A 25 16.14 13.41 -54.96
CA ARG A 25 14.83 12.84 -54.59
C ARG A 25 14.87 12.39 -53.12
N ARG A 26 14.01 12.99 -52.29
CA ARG A 26 13.98 12.81 -50.82
C ARG A 26 13.74 11.34 -50.46
N TYR A 27 14.81 10.62 -50.11
CA TYR A 27 14.76 9.33 -49.44
C TYR A 27 15.24 9.53 -48.01
N VAL A 28 14.43 9.10 -47.05
CA VAL A 28 14.81 9.13 -45.64
C VAL A 28 15.41 7.76 -45.33
N HIS A 29 16.72 7.74 -45.13
CA HIS A 29 17.41 6.52 -44.73
C HIS A 29 17.18 6.28 -43.24
N CYS A 30 16.40 5.25 -42.90
CA CYS A 30 16.37 4.73 -41.54
C CYS A 30 17.53 3.73 -41.39
N ARG A 31 18.42 3.94 -40.42
CA ARG A 31 19.56 3.03 -40.13
C ARG A 31 19.11 1.59 -39.82
N ILE A 32 17.89 1.41 -39.31
CA ILE A 32 17.35 0.11 -38.90
C ILE A 32 16.48 -0.52 -39.99
N CYS A 33 15.73 0.29 -40.74
CA CYS A 33 14.65 -0.19 -41.60
C CYS A 33 14.95 -0.06 -43.12
N GLY A 34 16.07 0.57 -43.53
CA GLY A 34 16.39 0.84 -44.94
C GLY A 34 15.61 2.02 -45.54
N VAL A 35 15.61 2.14 -46.88
CA VAL A 35 14.91 3.20 -47.63
C VAL A 35 13.41 2.92 -47.68
N LEU A 36 12.62 3.76 -47.02
CA LEU A 36 11.16 3.66 -47.06
C LEU A 36 10.57 4.47 -48.22
N PRO A 37 9.66 3.90 -49.04
CA PRO A 37 9.02 4.61 -50.15
C PRO A 37 8.11 5.74 -49.64
N LYS A 38 8.03 6.85 -50.39
CA LYS A 38 7.33 8.10 -49.99
C LYS A 38 5.88 7.89 -49.52
N GLY A 39 5.15 6.92 -50.08
CA GLY A 39 3.76 6.63 -49.68
C GLY A 39 3.63 6.11 -48.24
N GLN A 40 4.62 5.38 -47.72
CA GLN A 40 4.54 4.77 -46.39
C GLN A 40 4.75 5.78 -45.24
N TRP A 41 5.40 6.92 -45.51
CA TRP A 41 5.59 7.99 -44.51
C TRP A 41 4.28 8.67 -44.11
N ALA A 42 3.38 8.90 -45.08
CA ALA A 42 2.06 9.48 -44.81
C ALA A 42 1.18 8.53 -43.98
N GLU A 43 1.29 7.22 -44.21
CA GLU A 43 0.59 6.18 -43.43
C GLU A 43 1.10 6.15 -41.98
N LEU A 44 2.43 6.22 -41.79
CA LEU A 44 3.08 6.27 -40.48
C LEU A 44 2.70 7.51 -39.68
N GLN A 45 2.61 8.69 -40.32
CA GLN A 45 2.16 9.91 -39.66
C GLN A 45 0.68 9.83 -39.25
N ARG A 46 -0.20 9.26 -40.10
CA ARG A 46 -1.61 9.01 -39.77
C ARG A 46 -1.76 8.02 -38.60
N LEU A 47 -0.94 6.97 -38.54
CA LEU A 47 -0.92 6.02 -37.42
C LEU A 47 -0.43 6.68 -36.13
N ARG A 48 0.62 7.51 -36.20
CA ARG A 48 1.13 8.27 -35.05
C ARG A 48 0.07 9.23 -34.49
N GLY A 49 -0.66 9.94 -35.35
CA GLY A 49 -1.75 10.83 -34.92
C GLY A 49 -2.87 10.08 -34.20
N ARG A 50 -3.34 8.95 -34.76
CA ARG A 50 -4.36 8.11 -34.11
C ARG A 50 -3.87 7.51 -32.79
N PHE A 51 -2.61 7.11 -32.70
CA PHE A 51 -2.02 6.56 -31.49
C PHE A 51 -1.87 7.62 -30.40
N MET A 52 -1.33 8.80 -30.73
CA MET A 52 -1.18 9.91 -29.78
C MET A 52 -2.54 10.41 -29.28
N HIS A 53 -3.55 10.48 -30.14
CA HIS A 53 -4.89 10.88 -29.72
C HIS A 53 -5.55 9.88 -28.77
N LYS A 54 -5.36 8.56 -28.99
CA LYS A 54 -5.81 7.54 -28.03
C LYS A 54 -5.06 7.66 -26.70
N LEU A 55 -3.73 7.79 -26.74
CA LEU A 55 -2.90 7.92 -25.54
C LEU A 55 -3.30 9.15 -24.71
N TRP A 56 -3.54 10.28 -25.37
CA TRP A 56 -3.91 11.53 -24.70
C TRP A 56 -5.30 11.46 -24.06
N LYS A 57 -6.28 10.83 -24.74
CA LYS A 57 -7.58 10.54 -24.15
C LYS A 57 -7.46 9.69 -22.88
N TRP A 58 -6.59 8.67 -22.88
CA TRP A 58 -6.34 7.86 -21.70
C TRP A 58 -5.68 8.63 -20.56
N LEU A 59 -4.69 9.49 -20.86
CA LEU A 59 -4.06 10.33 -19.85
C LEU A 59 -5.07 11.28 -19.19
N ILE A 60 -6.00 11.86 -19.97
CA ILE A 60 -7.07 12.70 -19.45
C ILE A 60 -7.99 11.89 -18.53
N VAL A 61 -8.38 10.68 -18.92
CA VAL A 61 -9.22 9.80 -18.07
C VAL A 61 -8.49 9.46 -16.77
N CYS A 62 -7.22 9.07 -16.81
CA CYS A 62 -6.43 8.79 -15.61
C CYS A 62 -6.31 10.02 -14.71
N ALA A 63 -6.03 11.19 -15.27
CA ALA A 63 -5.94 12.44 -14.51
C ALA A 63 -7.29 12.81 -13.86
N LEU A 64 -8.40 12.66 -14.57
CA LEU A 64 -9.75 12.89 -14.02
C LEU A 64 -10.10 11.90 -12.91
N LEU A 65 -9.73 10.62 -13.05
CA LEU A 65 -9.94 9.59 -12.02
C LEU A 65 -9.10 9.87 -10.77
N SER A 66 -7.83 10.24 -10.94
CA SER A 66 -6.97 10.67 -9.84
C SER A 66 -7.52 11.91 -9.16
N LEU A 67 -8.03 12.88 -9.92
CA LEU A 67 -8.66 14.08 -9.38
C LEU A 67 -9.94 13.75 -8.60
N LEU A 68 -10.80 12.86 -9.11
CA LEU A 68 -12.00 12.39 -8.40
C LEU A 68 -11.65 11.71 -7.08
N LEU A 69 -10.62 10.86 -7.05
CA LEU A 69 -10.14 10.23 -5.83
C LEU A 69 -9.59 11.25 -4.82
N LEU A 70 -8.90 12.29 -5.29
CA LEU A 70 -8.41 13.38 -4.44
C LEU A 70 -9.56 14.24 -3.88
N ILE A 71 -10.60 14.51 -4.69
CA ILE A 71 -11.76 15.31 -4.26
C ILE A 71 -12.59 14.56 -3.22
N GLN A 72 -12.77 13.24 -3.35
CA GLN A 72 -13.49 12.45 -2.35
C GLN A 72 -12.75 12.31 -1.01
N GLY A 73 -11.42 12.53 -1.00
CA GLY A 73 -10.64 12.54 0.24
C GLY A 73 -10.75 13.83 1.07
N CYS A 74 -11.31 14.90 0.50
CA CYS A 74 -11.33 16.23 1.13
C CYS A 74 -12.67 16.60 1.82
N GLN A 75 -13.69 15.75 1.75
CA GLN A 75 -14.95 16.00 2.47
C GLN A 75 -14.98 15.20 3.77
N ASP A 76 -15.25 15.92 4.87
CA ASP A 76 -15.24 15.48 6.28
C ASP A 76 -16.11 14.24 6.61
N GLY A 77 -16.84 13.68 5.63
CA GLY A 77 -17.73 12.51 5.81
C GLY A 77 -17.27 11.20 5.16
N MET A 78 -16.35 11.20 4.20
CA MET A 78 -15.95 10.00 3.43
C MET A 78 -14.44 9.73 3.41
N SER A 79 -13.69 10.38 4.30
CA SER A 79 -12.33 9.96 4.62
C SER A 79 -12.40 8.52 5.12
N LEU A 80 -11.70 7.58 4.47
CA LEU A 80 -11.25 6.37 5.16
C LEU A 80 -10.69 6.87 6.50
N ARG A 81 -11.43 6.64 7.61
CA ARG A 81 -11.28 7.34 8.89
C ARG A 81 -9.97 6.96 9.59
N PHE A 82 -8.85 7.30 8.98
CA PHE A 82 -7.51 7.12 9.52
C PHE A 82 -7.20 8.22 10.55
N SER A 83 -7.85 9.39 10.44
CA SER A 83 -7.70 10.44 11.44
C SER A 83 -8.56 10.16 12.68
N PRO A 84 -8.01 10.35 13.91
CA PRO A 84 -8.72 10.52 15.18
C PRO A 84 -9.97 11.40 15.01
N THR A 85 -11.10 10.94 15.55
CA THR A 85 -12.30 11.77 15.69
C THR A 85 -12.08 12.81 16.79
N GLU A 86 -12.90 13.85 16.83
CA GLU A 86 -12.79 14.87 17.87
C GLU A 86 -13.01 14.27 19.27
N ALA A 87 -13.97 13.35 19.42
CA ALA A 87 -14.21 12.63 20.68
C ALA A 87 -12.98 11.83 21.12
N GLN A 88 -12.27 11.18 20.19
CA GLN A 88 -11.03 10.45 20.50
C GLN A 88 -9.89 11.38 20.93
N ARG A 89 -9.77 12.55 20.28
CA ARG A 89 -8.79 13.58 20.66
C ARG A 89 -9.08 14.13 22.06
N GLN A 90 -10.32 14.53 22.32
CA GLN A 90 -10.78 14.96 23.65
C GLN A 90 -10.51 13.88 24.71
N ASN A 91 -10.82 12.62 24.43
CA ASN A 91 -10.57 11.51 25.36
C ASN A 91 -9.08 11.36 25.68
N SER A 92 -8.21 11.42 24.67
CA SER A 92 -6.76 11.35 24.87
C SER A 92 -6.22 12.53 25.69
N GLU A 93 -6.73 13.73 25.44
CA GLU A 93 -6.32 14.95 26.15
C GLU A 93 -6.80 14.93 27.62
N MET A 94 -8.05 14.52 27.88
CA MET A 94 -8.55 14.30 29.25
C MET A 94 -7.72 13.28 30.01
N THR A 95 -7.38 12.17 29.35
CA THR A 95 -6.61 11.10 29.98
C THR A 95 -5.22 11.58 30.35
N TYR A 96 -4.58 12.37 29.48
CA TYR A 96 -3.27 12.97 29.75
C TYR A 96 -3.32 13.99 30.90
N GLU A 97 -4.30 14.91 30.89
CA GLU A 97 -4.44 15.88 31.97
C GLU A 97 -4.79 15.22 33.31
N LEU A 98 -5.62 14.17 33.31
CA LEU A 98 -5.88 13.36 34.49
C LEU A 98 -4.62 12.61 34.98
N ALA A 99 -3.82 12.06 34.07
CA ALA A 99 -2.56 11.41 34.44
C ALA A 99 -1.60 12.41 35.10
N LYS A 100 -1.52 13.65 34.58
CA LYS A 100 -0.71 14.72 35.17
C LYS A 100 -1.19 15.13 36.56
N THR A 101 -2.50 15.28 36.76
CA THR A 101 -3.04 15.65 38.08
C THR A 101 -2.78 14.55 39.12
N VAL A 102 -2.94 13.28 38.74
CA VAL A 102 -2.60 12.13 39.59
C VAL A 102 -1.11 12.08 39.90
N HIS A 103 -0.24 12.33 38.91
CA HIS A 103 1.20 12.38 39.13
C HIS A 103 1.64 13.51 40.08
N ALA A 104 1.00 14.68 39.99
CA ALA A 104 1.36 15.86 40.77
C ALA A 104 0.80 15.86 42.20
N GLY A 105 -0.38 15.28 42.43
CA GLY A 105 -1.06 15.38 43.73
C GLY A 105 -1.88 14.15 44.15
N GLY A 106 -1.76 13.03 43.44
CA GLY A 106 -2.41 11.78 43.82
C GLY A 106 -1.74 11.08 45.02
N ALA A 107 -2.40 10.05 45.53
CA ALA A 107 -1.87 9.22 46.63
C ALA A 107 -0.49 8.60 46.31
N ASP A 108 -0.25 8.29 45.03
CA ASP A 108 1.00 7.73 44.51
C ASP A 108 1.81 8.75 43.70
N ALA A 109 1.71 10.04 44.02
CA ALA A 109 2.43 11.12 43.34
C ALA A 109 3.94 10.81 43.25
N GLY A 110 4.52 11.02 42.06
CA GLY A 110 5.95 10.75 41.82
C GLY A 110 6.35 9.28 41.70
N SER A 111 5.44 8.32 41.89
CA SER A 111 5.75 6.89 41.70
C SER A 111 6.15 6.58 40.24
N ILE A 112 6.97 5.54 40.03
CA ILE A 112 7.36 5.08 38.69
C ILE A 112 6.13 4.79 37.82
N ALA A 113 5.07 4.25 38.41
CA ALA A 113 3.82 3.97 37.72
C ALA A 113 3.15 5.24 37.17
N THR A 114 3.07 6.32 37.97
CA THR A 114 2.49 7.59 37.51
C THR A 114 3.36 8.28 36.46
N VAL A 115 4.69 8.19 36.58
CA VAL A 115 5.62 8.71 35.56
C VAL A 115 5.40 7.98 34.22
N GLN A 116 5.32 6.65 34.25
CA GLN A 116 5.05 5.85 33.05
C GLN A 116 3.66 6.14 32.46
N LEU A 117 2.66 6.36 33.31
CA LEU A 117 1.30 6.71 32.87
C LEU A 117 1.26 8.06 32.16
N VAL A 118 1.93 9.09 32.69
CA VAL A 118 2.03 10.41 32.05
C VAL A 118 2.75 10.30 30.71
N ALA A 119 3.91 9.65 30.67
CA ALA A 119 4.67 9.48 29.43
C ALA A 119 3.90 8.69 28.36
N GLY A 120 3.20 7.62 28.76
CA GLY A 120 2.39 6.81 27.85
C GLY A 120 1.17 7.57 27.30
N THR A 121 0.49 8.35 28.14
CA THR A 121 -0.66 9.15 27.73
C THR A 121 -0.25 10.38 26.90
N GLU A 122 0.92 10.96 27.16
CA GLU A 122 1.52 12.01 26.32
C GLU A 122 1.81 11.51 24.91
N ALA A 123 2.47 10.35 24.79
CA ALA A 123 2.74 9.73 23.49
C ALA A 123 1.44 9.43 22.73
N SER A 124 0.40 8.98 23.44
CA SER A 124 -0.93 8.78 22.87
C SER A 124 -1.53 10.09 22.35
N LEU A 125 -1.44 11.18 23.13
CA LEU A 125 -1.91 12.51 22.74
C LEU A 125 -1.14 13.08 21.53
N MET A 126 0.18 12.85 21.45
CA MET A 126 0.97 13.25 20.28
C MET A 126 0.54 12.51 19.02
N TYR A 127 0.16 11.23 19.14
CA TYR A 127 -0.34 10.44 18.03
C TYR A 127 -1.75 10.85 17.60
N THR A 128 -2.66 11.11 18.55
CA THR A 128 -4.05 11.48 18.26
C THR A 128 -4.21 12.94 17.82
N GLY A 129 -3.30 13.80 18.28
CA GLY A 129 -3.40 15.25 18.17
C GLY A 129 -4.32 15.85 19.23
N ARG A 130 -4.15 17.16 19.49
CA ARG A 130 -4.97 17.89 20.46
C ARG A 130 -6.38 18.16 19.95
N SER A 131 -7.32 18.24 20.88
CA SER A 131 -8.69 18.64 20.61
C SER A 131 -8.74 20.06 20.05
N LYS A 132 -9.65 20.34 19.12
CA LYS A 132 -9.94 21.71 18.66
C LYS A 132 -10.85 22.43 19.65
N THR A 133 -11.67 21.65 20.34
CA THR A 133 -12.64 22.12 21.33
C THR A 133 -12.07 22.03 22.73
N PRO A 134 -12.36 23.00 23.61
CA PRO A 134 -11.91 22.96 25.00
C PRO A 134 -12.47 21.72 25.69
N VAL A 135 -11.64 21.11 26.53
CA VAL A 135 -11.92 19.83 27.14
C VAL A 135 -12.53 20.02 28.52
N ASP A 136 -13.71 19.44 28.75
CA ASP A 136 -14.39 19.42 30.05
C ASP A 136 -14.32 18.01 30.65
N VAL A 137 -13.55 17.87 31.73
CA VAL A 137 -13.31 16.58 32.40
C VAL A 137 -14.61 15.98 32.96
N SER A 138 -15.63 16.79 33.24
CA SER A 138 -16.93 16.29 33.71
C SER A 138 -17.66 15.46 32.65
N GLN A 139 -17.36 15.67 31.37
CA GLN A 139 -17.95 14.95 30.25
C GLN A 139 -17.21 13.66 29.89
N PHE A 140 -16.17 13.30 30.65
CA PHE A 140 -15.33 12.13 30.36
C PHE A 140 -16.13 10.84 30.08
N PRO A 141 -17.16 10.46 30.86
CA PRO A 141 -17.90 9.22 30.59
C PRO A 141 -18.56 9.21 29.21
N THR A 142 -19.18 10.34 28.82
CA THR A 142 -19.88 10.49 27.53
C THR A 142 -18.90 10.50 26.37
N VAL A 143 -17.84 11.30 26.46
CA VAL A 143 -16.82 11.40 25.40
C VAL A 143 -16.07 10.07 25.25
N ASN A 144 -15.77 9.38 26.35
CA ASN A 144 -15.11 8.08 26.30
C ASN A 144 -16.01 7.00 25.69
N ALA A 145 -17.32 7.02 25.96
CA ALA A 145 -18.28 6.13 25.31
C ALA A 145 -18.31 6.37 23.79
N GLN A 146 -18.45 7.63 23.37
CA GLN A 146 -18.42 7.99 21.94
C GLN A 146 -17.08 7.62 21.29
N ALA A 147 -15.95 7.90 21.95
CA ALA A 147 -14.63 7.59 21.42
C ALA A 147 -14.41 6.08 21.23
N LYS A 148 -15.02 5.24 22.09
CA LYS A 148 -15.01 3.78 21.97
C LYS A 148 -15.87 3.32 20.79
N ASP A 149 -17.06 3.86 20.64
CA ASP A 149 -17.94 3.54 19.53
C ASP A 149 -17.29 3.96 18.19
N ASP A 150 -16.74 5.18 18.13
CA ASP A 150 -15.96 5.67 16.99
C ASP A 150 -14.73 4.81 16.70
N ALA A 151 -14.10 4.23 17.73
CA ALA A 151 -12.94 3.35 17.57
C ALA A 151 -13.35 1.96 17.05
N ALA A 152 -14.50 1.45 17.49
CA ALA A 152 -15.05 0.18 17.04
C ALA A 152 -15.53 0.25 15.58
N GLU A 153 -15.99 1.41 15.11
CA GLU A 153 -16.36 1.63 13.71
C GLU A 153 -15.16 1.75 12.77
N ARG A 154 -13.93 1.89 13.29
CA ARG A 154 -12.75 2.03 12.42
C ARG A 154 -12.48 0.72 11.71
N PRO A 155 -12.34 0.75 10.36
CA PRO A 155 -11.90 -0.42 9.65
C PRO A 155 -10.52 -0.81 10.18
N ASN A 156 -10.34 -2.09 10.45
CA ASN A 156 -9.02 -2.59 10.81
C ASN A 156 -8.05 -2.26 9.67
N ILE A 157 -6.79 -1.94 9.98
CA ILE A 157 -5.74 -1.67 8.99
C ILE A 157 -5.68 -2.80 7.96
N GLU A 158 -5.87 -4.05 8.41
CA GLU A 158 -5.94 -5.21 7.51
C GLU A 158 -7.13 -5.11 6.54
N GLU A 159 -8.33 -4.79 7.01
CA GLU A 159 -9.52 -4.62 6.19
C GLU A 159 -9.39 -3.46 5.21
N ALA A 160 -8.86 -2.32 5.68
CA ALA A 160 -8.59 -1.17 4.84
C ALA A 160 -7.56 -1.50 3.75
N SER A 161 -6.51 -2.25 4.08
CA SER A 161 -5.51 -2.71 3.10
C SER A 161 -6.08 -3.68 2.08
N ASN A 162 -6.98 -4.58 2.52
CA ASN A 162 -7.70 -5.51 1.64
C ASN A 162 -8.61 -4.76 0.67
N ALA A 163 -9.40 -3.82 1.17
CA ALA A 163 -10.27 -2.98 0.36
C ALA A 163 -9.47 -2.16 -0.66
N ALA A 164 -8.34 -1.56 -0.24
CA ALA A 164 -7.46 -0.82 -1.14
C ALA A 164 -6.85 -1.73 -2.23
N LEU A 165 -6.43 -2.94 -1.87
CA LEU A 165 -5.89 -3.92 -2.81
C LEU A 165 -6.97 -4.38 -3.80
N GLU A 166 -8.18 -4.66 -3.35
CA GLU A 166 -9.30 -5.03 -4.22
C GLU A 166 -9.69 -3.90 -5.17
N LEU A 167 -9.73 -2.66 -4.70
CA LEU A 167 -9.98 -1.49 -5.54
C LEU A 167 -8.86 -1.31 -6.58
N GLY A 168 -7.60 -1.45 -6.17
CA GLY A 168 -6.44 -1.41 -7.07
C GLY A 168 -6.49 -2.51 -8.13
N LEU A 169 -6.91 -3.73 -7.75
CA LEU A 169 -7.14 -4.83 -8.69
C LEU A 169 -8.30 -4.52 -9.62
N GLY A 170 -9.40 -3.95 -9.14
CA GLY A 170 -10.54 -3.54 -9.95
C GLY A 170 -10.12 -2.55 -11.04
N VAL A 171 -9.36 -1.53 -10.65
CA VAL A 171 -8.76 -0.54 -11.57
C VAL A 171 -7.85 -1.24 -12.58
N LEU A 172 -6.87 -2.03 -12.13
CA LEU A 172 -5.97 -2.76 -13.04
C LEU A 172 -6.72 -3.66 -14.02
N THR A 173 -7.81 -4.29 -13.58
CA THR A 173 -8.64 -5.16 -14.43
C THR A 173 -9.38 -4.35 -15.48
N LEU A 174 -9.96 -3.21 -15.10
CA LEU A 174 -10.66 -2.29 -16.01
C LEU A 174 -9.73 -1.75 -17.11
N PHE A 175 -8.48 -1.43 -16.77
CA PHE A 175 -7.55 -0.76 -17.68
C PHE A 175 -6.56 -1.70 -18.40
N GLY A 176 -6.24 -2.87 -17.84
CA GLY A 176 -5.18 -3.75 -18.31
C GLY A 176 -5.60 -4.90 -19.24
N GLY A 177 -6.91 -5.11 -19.45
CA GLY A 177 -7.43 -6.18 -20.30
C GLY A 177 -7.04 -7.58 -19.82
N ALA A 178 -6.87 -8.54 -20.74
CA ALA A 178 -6.64 -9.95 -20.36
C ALA A 178 -5.34 -10.20 -19.56
N ALA A 179 -4.33 -9.34 -19.72
CA ALA A 179 -3.05 -9.48 -19.01
C ALA A 179 -3.19 -9.11 -17.52
N SER A 180 -4.02 -8.13 -17.17
CA SER A 180 -4.21 -7.73 -15.77
C SER A 180 -5.02 -8.74 -14.96
N VAL A 181 -5.90 -9.52 -15.59
CA VAL A 181 -6.62 -10.63 -14.92
C VAL A 181 -5.64 -11.67 -14.35
N LYS A 182 -4.57 -12.00 -15.11
CA LYS A 182 -3.53 -12.93 -14.65
C LYS A 182 -2.70 -12.34 -13.50
N LEU A 183 -2.37 -11.06 -13.55
CA LEU A 183 -1.71 -10.37 -12.46
C LEU A 183 -2.59 -10.30 -11.20
N ALA A 184 -3.88 -9.98 -11.36
CA ALA A 184 -4.82 -9.89 -10.27
C ALA A 184 -5.00 -11.22 -9.52
N SER A 185 -5.14 -12.32 -10.27
CA SER A 185 -5.20 -13.66 -9.68
C SER A 185 -3.89 -14.06 -8.97
N SER A 186 -2.74 -13.64 -9.50
CA SER A 186 -1.43 -13.87 -8.86
C SER A 186 -1.28 -13.07 -7.56
N LEU A 187 -1.68 -11.79 -7.56
CA LEU A 187 -1.69 -10.93 -6.36
C LEU A 187 -2.61 -11.48 -5.27
N ARG A 188 -3.83 -11.93 -5.62
CA ARG A 188 -4.73 -12.60 -4.67
C ARG A 188 -4.11 -13.84 -4.04
N ARG A 189 -3.43 -14.67 -4.84
CA ARG A 189 -2.72 -15.85 -4.33
C ARG A 189 -1.57 -15.48 -3.40
N MET A 190 -0.78 -14.46 -3.73
CA MET A 190 0.30 -13.98 -2.86
C MET A 190 -0.25 -13.43 -1.55
N HIS A 191 -1.34 -12.66 -1.60
CA HIS A 191 -2.00 -12.14 -0.40
C HIS A 191 -2.53 -13.26 0.51
N GLY A 192 -3.22 -14.24 -0.06
CA GLY A 192 -3.67 -15.42 0.69
C GLY A 192 -2.51 -16.19 1.35
N LYS A 193 -1.37 -16.32 0.65
CA LYS A 193 -0.16 -16.92 1.23
C LYS A 193 0.43 -16.08 2.36
N ALA A 194 0.48 -14.76 2.21
CA ALA A 194 0.98 -13.85 3.24
C ALA A 194 0.12 -13.92 4.52
N LYS A 195 -1.21 -13.96 4.37
CA LYS A 195 -2.14 -14.12 5.50
C LYS A 195 -1.96 -15.45 6.22
N ALA A 196 -1.87 -16.55 5.47
CA ALA A 196 -1.60 -17.87 6.05
C ALA A 196 -0.26 -17.90 6.80
N PHE A 197 0.76 -17.22 6.29
CA PHE A 197 2.06 -17.13 6.96
C PHE A 197 1.98 -16.33 8.27
N GLN A 198 1.27 -15.19 8.29
CA GLN A 198 1.04 -14.42 9.51
C GLN A 198 0.30 -15.23 10.58
N GLU A 199 -0.71 -16.00 10.18
CA GLU A 199 -1.43 -16.89 11.09
C GLU A 199 -0.51 -17.95 11.68
N VAL A 200 0.35 -18.57 10.87
CA VAL A 200 1.34 -19.56 11.33
C VAL A 200 2.34 -18.91 12.30
N VAL A 201 2.83 -17.70 12.00
CA VAL A 201 3.75 -16.98 12.89
C VAL A 201 3.08 -16.64 14.22
N SER A 202 1.85 -16.10 14.18
CA SER A 202 1.07 -15.75 15.38
C SER A 202 0.79 -16.98 16.25
N LYS A 203 0.32 -18.09 15.65
CA LYS A 203 0.09 -19.35 16.35
C LYS A 203 1.38 -19.94 16.92
N ASN A 204 2.49 -19.85 16.20
CA ASN A 204 3.80 -20.29 16.71
C ASN A 204 4.27 -19.44 17.90
N GLN A 205 4.01 -18.14 17.90
CA GLN A 205 4.32 -17.28 19.05
C GLN A 205 3.45 -17.61 20.25
N MET A 206 2.14 -17.83 20.06
CA MET A 206 1.24 -18.29 21.13
C MET A 206 1.68 -19.65 21.67
N PHE A 207 2.01 -20.59 20.80
CA PHE A 207 2.53 -21.90 21.18
C PHE A 207 3.80 -21.76 22.04
N LYS A 208 4.77 -20.94 21.64
CA LYS A 208 6.00 -20.71 22.43
C LYS A 208 5.72 -20.15 23.83
N ARG A 209 4.67 -19.35 24.01
CA ARG A 209 4.30 -18.78 25.32
C ARG A 209 3.61 -19.79 26.23
N MET A 210 2.85 -20.73 25.66
CA MET A 210 2.04 -21.70 26.40
C MET A 210 2.65 -23.11 26.46
N ALA A 211 3.68 -23.38 25.66
CA ALA A 211 4.24 -24.72 25.54
C ALA A 211 5.01 -25.14 26.79
N THR A 212 4.56 -26.24 27.38
CA THR A 212 5.33 -26.99 28.37
C THR A 212 6.49 -27.73 27.69
N PRO A 213 7.55 -28.13 28.43
CA PRO A 213 8.70 -28.84 27.86
C PRO A 213 8.31 -30.09 27.06
N GLU A 214 7.29 -30.83 27.53
CA GLU A 214 6.76 -32.02 26.87
C GLU A 214 6.09 -31.71 25.52
N MET A 215 5.31 -30.63 25.43
CA MET A 215 4.71 -30.18 24.17
C MET A 215 5.75 -29.78 23.13
N VAL A 216 6.88 -29.20 23.56
CA VAL A 216 7.99 -28.86 22.66
C VAL A 216 8.64 -30.11 22.07
N GLU A 217 8.83 -31.18 22.86
CA GLU A 217 9.36 -32.46 22.39
C GLU A 217 8.43 -33.15 21.39
N MET A 218 7.12 -33.18 21.67
CA MET A 218 6.13 -33.71 20.74
C MET A 218 6.10 -32.92 19.43
N PHE A 219 6.16 -31.59 19.51
CA PHE A 219 6.19 -30.73 18.32
C PHE A 219 7.46 -30.92 17.48
N LYS A 220 8.62 -31.09 18.11
CA LYS A 220 9.88 -31.43 17.41
C LYS A 220 9.77 -32.78 16.71
N THR A 221 9.18 -33.77 17.38
CA THR A 221 8.99 -35.12 16.83
C THR A 221 8.00 -35.11 15.66
N ALA A 222 6.92 -34.34 15.76
CA ALA A 222 5.96 -34.14 14.68
C ALA A 222 6.59 -33.42 13.47
N ASN A 223 7.40 -32.38 13.69
CA ASN A 223 8.10 -31.69 12.60
C ASN A 223 9.11 -32.58 11.86
N LYS A 224 9.76 -33.53 12.55
CA LYS A 224 10.64 -34.51 11.89
C LYS A 224 9.89 -35.37 10.85
N LYS A 225 8.58 -35.56 11.00
CA LYS A 225 7.73 -36.36 10.11
C LYS A 225 7.05 -35.55 8.99
N GLN A 226 7.27 -34.24 8.87
CA GLN A 226 6.69 -33.45 7.78
C GLN A 226 7.16 -33.96 6.40
N SER A 227 6.27 -33.94 5.41
CA SER A 227 6.57 -34.38 4.05
C SER A 227 7.67 -33.52 3.39
N ALA A 228 8.42 -34.10 2.46
CA ALA A 228 9.51 -33.40 1.76
C ALA A 228 9.02 -32.13 1.03
N ALA A 229 7.83 -32.17 0.42
CA ALA A 229 7.21 -31.02 -0.24
C ALA A 229 6.97 -29.84 0.72
N THR A 230 6.49 -30.09 1.94
CA THR A 230 6.27 -29.05 2.94
C THR A 230 7.58 -28.46 3.44
N ARG A 231 8.64 -29.28 3.58
CA ARG A 231 9.97 -28.79 3.97
C ARG A 231 10.56 -27.83 2.93
N VAL A 232 10.36 -28.10 1.64
CA VAL A 232 10.79 -27.19 0.55
C VAL A 232 10.07 -25.86 0.65
N LEU A 233 8.76 -25.84 0.85
CA LEU A 233 7.99 -24.60 1.01
C LEU A 233 8.44 -23.77 2.23
N VAL A 234 8.75 -24.42 3.36
CA VAL A 234 9.27 -23.74 4.56
C VAL A 234 10.69 -23.22 4.32
N ALA A 235 11.53 -23.96 3.61
CA ALA A 235 12.88 -23.54 3.26
C ALA A 235 12.87 -22.33 2.31
N GLU A 236 12.04 -22.35 1.27
CA GLU A 236 11.85 -21.22 0.34
C GLU A 236 11.36 -19.96 1.08
N ALA A 237 10.42 -20.11 2.02
CA ALA A 237 9.94 -18.98 2.84
C ALA A 237 11.05 -18.39 3.72
N LYS A 238 11.90 -19.23 4.35
CA LYS A 238 13.03 -18.77 5.18
C LYS A 238 14.09 -18.01 4.38
N VAL A 239 14.37 -18.42 3.14
CA VAL A 239 15.36 -17.75 2.27
C VAL A 239 14.89 -16.34 1.89
N VAL A 240 13.59 -16.16 1.66
CA VAL A 240 13.01 -14.84 1.35
C VAL A 240 13.14 -13.88 2.53
N ASP A 241 12.93 -14.35 3.77
CA ASP A 241 13.11 -13.51 4.97
C ASP A 241 14.58 -13.18 5.26
N GLY A 242 15.50 -14.14 5.07
CA GLY A 242 16.93 -13.91 5.25
C GLY A 242 17.48 -12.80 4.34
N ASN A 243 17.05 -12.78 3.07
CA ASN A 243 17.43 -11.74 2.12
C ASN A 243 16.76 -10.38 2.40
N ARG A 244 15.55 -10.34 2.96
CA ARG A 244 14.91 -9.08 3.35
C ARG A 244 15.58 -8.47 4.58
N ILE A 245 15.98 -9.28 5.56
CA ILE A 245 16.70 -8.78 6.75
C ILE A 245 18.05 -8.19 6.33
N ALA A 246 18.79 -8.86 5.45
CA ALA A 246 20.07 -8.35 4.93
C ALA A 246 19.94 -7.04 4.13
N ALA A 247 18.78 -6.79 3.49
CA ALA A 247 18.52 -5.56 2.74
C ALA A 247 18.08 -4.36 3.62
N PHE A 248 17.71 -4.59 4.89
CA PHE A 248 17.34 -3.52 5.83
C PHE A 248 18.45 -3.17 6.83
N THR A 249 19.49 -4.00 6.94
CA THR A 249 20.65 -3.79 7.83
C THR A 249 21.90 -3.31 7.10
N GLY A 250 21.77 -2.84 5.86
CA GLY A 250 22.86 -2.30 5.04
C GLY A 250 22.76 -0.80 4.84
#